data_AF-A0A3B8SM35-F1
#
_entry.id   AF-A0A3B8SM35-F1
#
_cell.length_a   1.000
_cell.length_b   1.000
_cell.length_c   1.000
_cell.angle_alpha   90.00
_cell.angle_beta   90.00
_cell.angle_gamma   90.00
#
_symmetry.space_group_name_H-M   'P 1'
#
loop_
_entity.id
_entity.type
_entity.pdbx_description
1 polymer ?
#
loop_
_entity_poly.entity_id
_entity_poly.type
_entity_poly.pdbx_seq_one_letter_code
_entity_poly.pdbx_strand_id
1 'polypeptide(L)'
;MFLSMSDTHKSNDLSSICYAILDELSKTPNYPIKKCQNCGMYFIPTSKVDEIYCDYPKENSKSCRDLGAFQSYTERLKQNKAMGEYRRTYQQKFMQVRKNKELSKDFETWKKQAKEKINLMKKGKLTENEVYEWILKNK
;
A
#
# COMPACT_ATOMS: atom_id res chain seq x y z
N MET A 1 29.12 6.13 -14.34
CA MET A 1 30.22 5.45 -13.64
C MET A 1 30.51 4.19 -14.42
N PHE A 2 31.66 4.13 -15.10
CA PHE A 2 32.07 2.93 -15.83
C PHE A 2 32.34 1.82 -14.82
N LEU A 3 31.76 0.64 -15.02
CA LEU A 3 32.20 -0.56 -14.32
C LEU A 3 33.64 -0.83 -14.79
N SER A 4 34.61 -0.61 -13.91
CA SER A 4 35.95 -1.16 -14.09
C SER A 4 35.81 -2.67 -14.02
N MET A 5 35.81 -3.34 -15.17
CA MET A 5 35.92 -4.80 -15.24
C MET A 5 37.35 -5.17 -14.80
N SER A 6 37.55 -5.27 -13.49
CA SER A 6 38.86 -5.56 -12.89
C SER A 6 39.18 -7.06 -12.92
N ASP A 7 38.16 -7.92 -13.12
CA ASP A 7 38.30 -9.36 -13.00
C ASP A 7 37.93 -10.06 -14.32
N THR A 8 38.92 -10.27 -15.17
CA THR A 8 38.75 -11.08 -16.39
C THR A 8 38.65 -12.55 -15.99
N HIS A 9 37.43 -13.04 -15.72
CA HIS A 9 37.20 -14.45 -15.43
C HIS A 9 37.33 -15.30 -16.71
N LYS A 10 38.32 -16.19 -16.75
CA LYS A 10 38.49 -17.19 -17.82
C LYS A 10 38.11 -18.58 -17.30
N SER A 11 37.13 -19.20 -17.94
CA SER A 11 36.72 -20.59 -17.64
C SER A 11 36.31 -21.29 -18.93
N ASN A 12 36.53 -22.60 -18.99
CA ASN A 12 36.00 -23.47 -20.05
C ASN A 12 34.63 -24.06 -19.66
N ASP A 13 34.10 -23.70 -18.49
CA ASP A 13 32.81 -24.11 -17.97
C ASP A 13 31.86 -22.90 -17.86
N LEU A 14 30.70 -23.01 -18.51
CA LEU A 14 29.69 -21.96 -18.55
C LEU A 14 29.10 -21.68 -17.16
N SER A 15 28.90 -22.73 -16.34
CA SER A 15 28.33 -22.58 -15.01
C SER A 15 29.22 -21.71 -14.10
N SER A 16 30.53 -21.88 -14.19
CA SER A 16 31.52 -21.05 -13.48
C SER A 16 31.43 -19.57 -13.88
N ILE A 17 31.23 -19.28 -15.17
CA ILE A 17 31.05 -17.90 -15.67
C ILE A 17 29.73 -17.32 -15.13
N CYS A 18 28.63 -18.07 -15.21
CA CYS A 18 27.33 -17.63 -14.69
C CYS A 18 27.36 -17.36 -13.18
N TYR A 19 28.06 -18.21 -12.41
CA TYR A 19 28.22 -18.02 -10.96
C TYR A 19 28.98 -16.73 -10.65
N ALA A 20 30.12 -16.49 -11.29
CA ALA A 20 30.93 -15.28 -11.07
C ALA A 20 30.12 -14.01 -11.38
N ILE A 21 29.40 -14.00 -12.51
CA ILE A 21 28.54 -12.87 -12.89
C ILE A 21 27.43 -12.66 -11.85
N LEU A 22 26.70 -13.72 -11.45
CA LEU A 22 25.61 -13.59 -10.48
C LEU A 22 26.11 -13.13 -9.10
N ASP A 23 27.27 -13.61 -8.66
CA ASP A 23 27.90 -13.22 -7.40
C ASP A 23 28.28 -11.72 -7.41
N GLU A 24 28.95 -11.24 -8.46
CA GLU A 24 29.30 -9.83 -8.63
C GLU A 24 28.05 -8.94 -8.67
N LEU A 25 27.04 -9.36 -9.43
CA LEU A 25 25.77 -8.68 -9.53
C LEU A 25 25.04 -8.60 -8.17
N SER A 26 25.08 -9.67 -7.36
CA SER A 26 24.45 -9.69 -6.03
C SER A 26 25.07 -8.70 -5.03
N LYS A 27 26.34 -8.34 -5.22
CA LYS A 27 27.09 -7.39 -4.38
C LYS A 27 26.92 -5.94 -4.82
N THR A 28 26.31 -5.71 -5.99
CA THR A 28 26.10 -4.37 -6.53
C THR A 28 24.94 -3.66 -5.81
N PRO A 29 25.12 -2.43 -5.29
CA PRO A 29 24.03 -1.68 -4.69
C PRO A 29 22.95 -1.34 -5.74
N ASN A 30 21.68 -1.33 -5.35
CA ASN A 30 20.52 -1.11 -6.23
C ASN A 30 20.37 -2.13 -7.37
N TYR A 31 20.90 -3.34 -7.19
CA TYR A 31 20.75 -4.42 -8.15
C TYR A 31 19.26 -4.77 -8.39
N PRO A 32 18.83 -4.99 -9.65
CA PRO A 32 17.41 -5.15 -9.96
C PRO A 32 16.82 -6.49 -9.51
N ILE A 33 17.58 -7.48 -9.06
CA ILE A 33 16.97 -8.73 -8.55
C ILE A 33 16.41 -8.50 -7.14
N LYS A 34 15.09 -8.72 -7.01
CA LYS A 34 14.34 -8.58 -5.76
C LYS A 34 13.68 -9.89 -5.36
N LYS A 35 13.34 -10.02 -4.09
CA LYS A 35 12.52 -11.13 -3.58
C LYS A 35 11.05 -10.72 -3.56
N CYS A 36 10.18 -11.49 -4.23
CA CYS A 36 8.74 -11.24 -4.27
C CYS A 36 8.15 -11.37 -2.86
N GLN A 37 7.42 -10.35 -2.40
CA GLN A 37 6.82 -10.36 -1.06
C GLN A 37 5.66 -11.36 -0.91
N ASN A 38 5.04 -11.81 -2.00
CA ASN A 38 3.93 -12.76 -1.96
C ASN A 38 4.38 -14.23 -2.02
N CYS A 39 5.32 -14.58 -2.92
CA CYS A 39 5.72 -15.97 -3.15
C CYS A 39 7.16 -16.30 -2.77
N GLY A 40 7.97 -15.30 -2.41
CA GLY A 40 9.36 -15.50 -1.99
C GLY A 40 10.36 -15.78 -3.11
N MET A 41 9.92 -15.91 -4.36
CA MET A 41 10.81 -16.12 -5.52
C MET A 41 11.58 -14.83 -5.85
N TYR A 42 12.83 -14.98 -6.29
CA TYR A 42 13.60 -13.87 -6.86
C TYR A 42 13.05 -13.49 -8.23
N PHE A 43 12.96 -12.20 -8.54
CA PHE A 43 12.48 -11.67 -9.82
C PHE A 43 13.20 -10.37 -10.18
N ILE A 44 13.18 -10.01 -11.47
CA ILE A 44 13.65 -8.73 -11.98
C ILE A 44 12.41 -7.88 -12.28
N PRO A 45 12.24 -6.69 -11.67
CA PRO A 45 11.19 -5.76 -12.03
C PRO A 45 11.23 -5.38 -13.51
N THR A 46 10.13 -5.61 -14.21
CA THR A 46 9.98 -5.26 -15.63
C THR A 46 9.30 -3.91 -15.85
N SER A 47 8.44 -3.48 -14.92
CA SER A 47 7.60 -2.30 -15.09
C SER A 47 8.11 -1.07 -14.33
N LYS A 48 8.49 -1.23 -13.07
CA LYS A 48 8.96 -0.13 -12.21
C LYS A 48 10.09 -0.60 -11.31
N VAL A 49 11.06 0.27 -11.08
CA VAL A 49 12.22 -0.04 -10.22
C VAL A 49 11.80 -0.38 -8.79
N ASP A 50 10.68 0.16 -8.31
CA ASP A 50 10.14 -0.05 -6.96
C ASP A 50 9.16 -1.23 -6.84
N GLU A 51 8.93 -2.00 -7.91
CA GLU A 51 8.05 -3.18 -7.89
C GLU A 51 8.49 -4.18 -6.80
N ILE A 52 7.52 -4.73 -6.07
CA ILE A 52 7.76 -5.67 -4.94
C ILE A 52 7.14 -7.05 -5.17
N TYR A 53 6.38 -7.22 -6.26
CA TYR A 53 5.73 -8.46 -6.62
C TYR A 53 6.16 -8.96 -8.00
N CYS A 54 6.41 -10.26 -8.12
CA CYS A 54 6.69 -10.90 -9.41
C CYS A 54 5.42 -11.01 -10.27
N ASP A 55 5.61 -11.13 -11.58
CA ASP A 55 4.53 -11.29 -12.55
C ASP A 55 4.52 -12.67 -13.22
N TYR A 56 5.06 -13.68 -12.53
CA TYR A 56 5.10 -15.04 -13.06
C TYR A 56 3.68 -15.57 -13.32
N PRO A 57 3.45 -16.22 -14.48
CA PRO A 57 2.17 -16.87 -14.77
C PRO A 57 1.92 -17.98 -13.73
N LYS A 58 0.67 -18.13 -13.33
CA LYS A 58 0.22 -19.15 -12.36
C LYS A 58 -0.95 -19.91 -12.99
N GLU A 59 -0.91 -21.24 -12.93
CA GLU A 59 -1.90 -22.09 -13.59
C GLU A 59 -3.33 -21.86 -13.08
N ASN A 60 -3.49 -21.67 -11.77
CA ASN A 60 -4.81 -21.57 -11.12
C ASN A 60 -5.01 -20.28 -10.32
N SER A 61 -4.18 -19.25 -10.53
CA SER A 61 -4.29 -17.99 -9.79
C SER A 61 -3.85 -16.79 -10.61
N LYS A 62 -4.21 -15.60 -10.12
CA LYS A 62 -3.62 -14.36 -10.65
C LYS A 62 -2.13 -14.28 -10.31
N SER A 63 -1.39 -13.40 -11.00
CA SER A 63 0.01 -13.16 -10.70
C SER A 63 0.18 -12.54 -9.30
N CYS A 64 1.38 -12.59 -8.74
CA CYS A 64 1.63 -11.99 -7.42
C CYS A 64 1.41 -10.48 -7.45
N ARG A 65 1.67 -9.82 -8.60
CA ARG A 65 1.39 -8.40 -8.80
C ARG A 65 -0.10 -8.11 -8.68
N ASP A 66 -0.94 -8.89 -9.35
CA ASP A 66 -2.39 -8.72 -9.29
C ASP A 66 -2.96 -9.02 -7.90
N LEU A 67 -2.43 -10.05 -7.23
CA LEU A 67 -2.82 -10.40 -5.86
C LEU A 67 -2.41 -9.30 -4.88
N GLY A 68 -1.20 -8.76 -5.00
CA GLY A 68 -0.70 -7.66 -4.17
C GLY A 68 -1.50 -6.37 -4.37
N ALA A 69 -1.88 -6.05 -5.62
CA ALA A 69 -2.79 -4.94 -5.92
C ALA A 69 -4.17 -5.14 -5.27
N PHE A 70 -4.72 -6.36 -5.35
CA PHE A 70 -6.00 -6.69 -4.72
C PHE A 70 -5.95 -6.62 -3.19
N GLN A 71 -4.89 -7.14 -2.57
CA GLN A 71 -4.68 -7.04 -1.13
C GLN A 71 -4.57 -5.58 -0.68
N SER A 72 -3.74 -4.78 -1.35
CA SER A 72 -3.58 -3.35 -1.05
C SER A 72 -4.90 -2.58 -1.22
N TYR A 73 -5.67 -2.91 -2.25
CA TYR A 73 -7.01 -2.35 -2.46
C TYR A 73 -7.98 -2.75 -1.33
N THR A 74 -7.99 -4.03 -0.95
CA THR A 74 -8.86 -4.56 0.11
C THR A 74 -8.50 -3.97 1.47
N GLU A 75 -7.22 -3.81 1.75
CA GLU A 75 -6.72 -3.20 2.97
C GLU A 75 -7.08 -1.71 3.02
N ARG A 76 -6.93 -0.99 1.90
CA ARG A 76 -7.43 0.38 1.77
C ARG A 76 -8.94 0.48 1.96
N LEU A 77 -9.71 -0.49 1.46
CA LEU A 77 -11.17 -0.54 1.69
C LEU A 77 -11.50 -0.82 3.16
N LYS A 78 -10.75 -1.70 3.83
CA LYS A 78 -10.88 -1.94 5.26
C LYS A 78 -10.64 -0.62 5.99
N GLN A 79 -9.45 -0.02 5.82
CA GLN A 79 -8.95 1.23 6.42
C GLN A 79 -9.75 2.51 6.10
N ASN A 80 -10.71 2.45 5.17
CA ASN A 80 -11.46 3.63 4.70
C ASN A 80 -12.97 3.55 5.00
N LYS A 81 -13.44 2.58 5.78
CA LYS A 81 -14.85 2.52 6.21
C LYS A 81 -15.20 3.71 7.09
N ALA A 82 -14.38 4.01 8.10
CA ALA A 82 -14.62 5.14 9.00
C ALA A 82 -14.53 6.48 8.25
N MET A 83 -13.49 6.65 7.42
CA MET A 83 -13.30 7.86 6.62
C MET A 83 -14.39 8.05 5.57
N GLY A 84 -14.85 6.96 4.95
CA GLY A 84 -15.95 6.96 3.99
C GLY A 84 -17.26 7.41 4.62
N GLU A 85 -17.62 6.84 5.77
CA GLU A 85 -18.86 7.21 6.47
C GLU A 85 -18.79 8.63 7.06
N TYR A 86 -17.63 9.05 7.57
CA TYR A 86 -17.40 10.43 8.00
C TYR A 86 -17.74 11.44 6.90
N ARG A 87 -17.23 11.24 5.68
CA ARG A 87 -17.49 12.13 4.53
C ARG A 87 -18.97 12.17 4.16
N ARG A 88 -19.62 11.00 4.15
CA ARG A 88 -21.05 10.87 3.85
C ARG A 88 -21.90 11.61 4.88
N THR A 89 -21.69 11.35 6.17
CA THR A 89 -22.42 12.00 7.26
C THR A 89 -22.17 13.50 7.30
N TYR A 90 -20.92 13.93 7.07
CA TYR A 90 -20.60 15.36 6.96
C TYR A 90 -21.41 16.04 5.86
N GLN A 91 -21.44 15.46 4.65
CA GLN A 91 -22.19 16.01 3.53
C GLN A 91 -23.69 16.03 3.81
N GLN A 92 -24.24 14.99 4.45
CA GLN A 92 -25.64 14.93 4.85
C GLN A 92 -26.00 16.03 5.84
N LYS A 93 -25.27 16.16 6.95
CA LYS A 93 -25.50 17.21 7.96
C LYS A 93 -25.30 18.61 7.37
N PHE A 94 -24.29 18.80 6.52
CA PHE A 94 -24.08 20.08 5.83
C PHE A 94 -25.27 20.48 4.93
N MET A 95 -25.83 19.51 4.19
CA MET A 95 -27.03 19.75 3.39
C MET A 95 -28.27 20.02 4.26
N GLN A 96 -28.37 19.43 5.44
CA GLN A 96 -29.43 19.75 6.41
C GLN A 96 -29.28 21.18 6.96
N VAL A 97 -28.07 21.61 7.33
CA VAL A 97 -27.79 22.98 7.79
C VAL A 97 -28.12 24.02 6.71
N ARG A 98 -27.84 23.71 5.43
CA ARG A 98 -28.24 24.57 4.31
C ARG A 98 -29.75 24.77 4.22
N LYS A 99 -30.55 23.76 4.60
CA LYS A 99 -32.01 23.82 4.59
C LYS A 99 -32.58 24.44 5.87
N ASN A 100 -31.97 24.16 7.03
CA ASN A 100 -32.34 24.71 8.33
C ASN A 100 -31.09 25.21 9.07
N LYS A 101 -30.97 26.54 9.19
CA LYS A 101 -29.82 27.19 9.84
C LYS A 101 -29.71 26.93 11.34
N GLU A 102 -30.79 26.54 12.02
CA GLU A 102 -30.77 26.23 13.45
C GLU A 102 -29.87 25.03 13.78
N LEU A 103 -29.72 24.09 12.84
CA LEU A 103 -28.86 22.91 12.96
C LEU A 103 -27.36 23.22 12.87
N SER A 104 -26.98 24.48 12.60
CA SER A 104 -25.58 24.89 12.42
C SER A 104 -24.72 24.60 13.66
N LYS A 105 -25.26 24.84 14.86
CA LYS A 105 -24.54 24.63 16.12
C LYS A 105 -24.26 23.15 16.38
N ASP A 106 -25.23 22.30 16.09
CA ASP A 106 -25.10 20.84 16.23
C ASP A 106 -24.11 20.28 15.22
N PHE A 107 -24.16 20.78 13.98
CA PHE A 107 -23.21 20.40 12.94
C PHE A 107 -21.76 20.76 13.30
N GLU A 108 -21.50 21.99 13.77
CA GLU A 108 -20.14 22.38 14.17
C GLU A 108 -19.64 21.59 15.39
N THR A 109 -20.53 21.28 16.34
CA THR A 109 -20.21 20.43 17.49
C THR A 109 -19.81 19.02 17.04
N TRP A 110 -20.66 18.39 16.21
CA TRP A 110 -20.39 17.07 15.66
C TRP A 110 -19.10 17.05 14.83
N LYS A 111 -18.89 18.07 13.98
CA LYS A 111 -17.71 18.21 13.13
C LYS A 111 -16.42 18.28 13.94
N LYS A 112 -16.41 18.99 15.08
CA LYS A 112 -15.26 19.04 15.99
C LYS A 112 -14.95 17.67 16.58
N GLN A 113 -15.98 16.99 17.10
CA GLN A 113 -15.85 15.65 17.70
C GLN A 113 -15.39 14.61 16.66
N ALA A 114 -15.98 14.62 15.48
CA ALA A 114 -15.63 13.72 14.38
C ALA A 114 -14.17 13.92 13.94
N LYS A 115 -13.71 15.18 13.81
CA LYS A 115 -12.32 15.49 13.48
C LYS A 115 -11.34 14.96 14.53
N GLU A 116 -11.69 15.08 15.81
CA GLU A 116 -10.89 14.55 16.91
C GLU A 116 -10.77 13.02 16.87
N LYS A 117 -11.90 12.31 16.69
CA LYS A 117 -11.92 10.85 16.55
C LYS A 117 -11.07 10.37 15.36
N ILE A 118 -11.17 11.03 14.20
CA ILE A 118 -10.35 10.72 13.03
C ILE A 118 -8.86 10.95 13.30
N ASN A 119 -8.50 12.01 14.02
CA ASN A 119 -7.11 12.26 14.41
C ASN A 119 -6.57 11.20 15.39
N LEU A 120 -7.40 10.74 16.34
CA LEU A 120 -7.03 9.65 17.24
C LEU A 120 -6.81 8.34 16.48
N MET A 121 -7.65 8.03 15.50
CA MET A 121 -7.47 6.87 14.61
C MET A 121 -6.16 6.94 13.82
N LYS A 122 -5.84 8.11 13.22
CA LYS A 122 -4.57 8.31 12.50
C LYS A 122 -3.34 8.17 13.38
N LYS A 123 -3.45 8.47 14.68
CA LYS A 123 -2.39 8.29 15.67
C LYS A 123 -2.35 6.87 16.26
N GLY A 124 -3.18 5.95 15.78
CA GLY A 124 -3.28 4.58 16.30
C GLY A 124 -3.90 4.47 17.69
N LYS A 125 -4.52 5.54 18.21
CA LYS A 125 -5.15 5.57 19.55
C LYS A 125 -6.58 5.05 19.56
N LEU A 126 -7.23 5.03 18.40
CA LEU A 126 -8.53 4.38 18.19
C LEU A 126 -8.40 3.46 16.98
N THR A 127 -9.08 2.33 17.04
CA THR A 127 -9.28 1.47 15.89
C THR A 127 -10.27 2.11 14.93
N GLU A 128 -10.21 1.68 13.67
CA GLU A 128 -11.15 2.16 12.67
C GLU A 128 -12.60 1.80 12.99
N ASN A 129 -12.85 0.59 13.48
CA ASN A 129 -14.20 0.14 13.83
C ASN A 129 -14.81 1.01 14.94
N GLU A 130 -14.04 1.38 15.96
CA GLU A 130 -14.51 2.28 17.04
C GLU A 130 -14.94 3.64 16.49
N VAL A 131 -14.17 4.21 15.55
CA VAL A 131 -14.52 5.48 14.92
C VAL A 131 -15.72 5.32 14.00
N TYR A 132 -15.79 4.24 13.23
CA TYR A 132 -16.92 3.94 12.35
C TYR A 132 -18.24 3.81 13.14
N GLU A 133 -18.26 3.04 14.21
CA GLU A 133 -19.43 2.88 15.07
C GLU A 133 -19.83 4.20 15.75
N TRP A 134 -18.86 4.99 16.19
CA TRP A 134 -19.15 6.31 16.75
C TRP A 134 -19.81 7.23 15.72
N ILE A 135 -19.34 7.23 14.45
CA ILE A 135 -19.96 8.01 13.38
C ILE A 135 -21.40 7.55 13.14
N LEU A 136 -21.68 6.25 13.13
CA LEU A 136 -23.03 5.71 12.96
C LEU A 136 -23.97 6.10 14.10
N LYS A 137 -23.50 6.05 15.35
CA LYS A 137 -24.29 6.43 16.54
C LYS A 137 -24.58 7.92 16.60
N ASN A 138 -23.73 8.76 15.99
CA ASN A 138 -23.83 10.22 16.03
C ASN A 138 -24.18 10.82 14.65
N LYS A 139 -24.83 10.03 13.79
CA LYS A 139 -25.16 10.41 12.41
C LYS A 139 -26.20 11.53 12.32
#